data_AF-A0A2P8DVN6-F1
#
_entry.id   AF-A0A2P8DVN6-F1
#
_cell.length_a   1.000
_cell.length_b   1.000
_cell.length_c   1.000
_cell.angle_alpha   90.00
_cell.angle_beta   90.00
_cell.angle_gamma   90.00
#
_symmetry.space_group_name_H-M   'P 1'
#
loop_
_entity.id
_entity.type
_entity.pdbx_description
1 polymer ?
#
loop_
_entity_poly.entity_id
_entity_poly.type
_entity_poly.pdbx_seq_one_letter_code
_entity_poly.pdbx_strand_id
1 'polypeptide(L)' 'MLFNSFEFLLFFPVVFLLYWFVFQKNLKAQNAFILVASYVFYGWWDWRFS' A
#
# COMPACT_ATOMS: atom_id res chain seq x y z
N MET A 1 15.03 8.83 -11.34
CA MET A 1 13.73 9.40 -10.94
C MET A 1 12.66 9.25 -12.04
N LEU A 2 12.65 8.11 -12.74
CA LEU A 2 11.56 7.67 -13.64
C LEU A 2 10.89 6.40 -13.09
N PHE A 3 11.27 6.01 -11.86
CA PHE A 3 11.18 4.65 -11.34
C PHE A 3 9.96 4.43 -10.44
N ASN A 4 9.13 5.43 -10.19
CA ASN A 4 8.17 5.36 -9.09
C ASN A 4 6.71 5.59 -9.47
N SER A 5 6.43 6.05 -10.69
CA SER A 5 5.05 6.31 -11.11
C SER A 5 4.32 5.03 -11.49
N PHE A 6 5.01 4.01 -12.03
CA PHE A 6 4.36 2.77 -12.46
C PHE A 6 4.05 1.84 -11.29
N GLU A 7 4.98 1.71 -10.34
CA GLU A 7 4.77 0.97 -9.10
C GLU A 7 3.64 1.62 -8.28
N PHE A 8 3.61 2.95 -8.17
CA PHE A 8 2.50 3.66 -7.54
C PHE A 8 1.17 3.46 -8.28
N LEU A 9 1.17 3.51 -9.62
CA LEU A 9 -0.03 3.33 -10.44
C LEU A 9 -0.64 1.94 -10.29
N LEU A 10 0.17 0.92 -10.00
CA LEU A 10 -0.32 -0.44 -9.76
C LEU A 10 -0.65 -0.69 -8.29
N PHE A 11 0.17 -0.17 -7.37
CA PHE A 11 -0.01 -0.30 -5.93
C PHE A 11 -1.29 0.38 -5.45
N PHE A 12 -1.54 1.61 -5.90
CA PHE A 12 -2.68 2.42 -5.46
C PHE A 12 -4.05 1.77 -5.74
N PRO A 13 -4.39 1.34 -6.98
CA PRO A 13 -5.67 0.69 -7.25
C PRO A 13 -5.80 -0.65 -6.52
N VAL A 14 -4.70 -1.41 -6.35
CA VAL A 14 -4.75 -2.69 -5.60
C VAL A 14 -5.09 -2.44 -4.14
N VAL A 15 -4.40 -1.51 -3.47
CA VAL A 15 -4.67 -1.15 -2.08
C VAL A 15 -6.08 -0.60 -1.93
N PHE A 16 -6.51 0.26 -2.86
CA PHE A 16 -7.86 0.81 -2.85
C PHE A 16 -8.95 -0.27 -2.97
N LEU A 17 -8.80 -1.20 -3.92
CA LEU A 17 -9.76 -2.31 -4.10
C LEU A 17 -9.80 -3.22 -2.85
N LEU A 18 -8.66 -3.55 -2.27
CA LEU A 18 -8.61 -4.35 -1.05
C LEU A 18 -9.25 -3.62 0.15
N TYR A 19 -8.96 -2.33 0.31
CA TYR A 19 -9.56 -1.50 1.35
C TYR A 19 -11.10 -1.46 1.25
N TRP A 20 -11.62 -1.31 0.02
CA TRP A 20 -13.05 -1.13 -0.24
C TRP A 20 -13.84 -2.43 -0.29
N PHE A 21 -13.28 -3.50 -0.85
CA PHE A 21 -14.03 -4.75 -1.04
C PHE A 21 -13.74 -5.81 0.02
N VAL A 22 -12.49 -5.90 0.50
CA VAL A 22 -12.06 -6.94 1.45
C VAL A 22 -12.21 -6.46 2.89
N PHE A 23 -11.71 -5.27 3.21
CA PHE A 23 -11.64 -4.79 4.60
C PHE A 23 -12.82 -3.89 5.04
N GLN A 24 -13.82 -3.67 4.20
CA GLN A 24 -14.98 -2.82 4.47
C GLN A 24 -15.78 -3.14 5.75
N LYS A 25 -15.83 -4.41 6.17
CA LYS A 25 -16.68 -4.83 7.29
C LYS A 25 -16.06 -4.58 8.67
N ASN A 26 -14.77 -4.25 8.74
CA ASN A 26 -14.08 -4.10 10.01
C ASN A 26 -13.07 -2.95 9.97
N LEU A 27 -13.43 -1.84 10.61
CA LEU A 27 -12.60 -0.63 10.69
C LEU A 27 -11.21 -0.89 11.28
N LYS A 28 -11.07 -1.82 12.24
CA LYS A 28 -9.75 -2.17 12.80
C LYS A 28 -8.87 -2.87 11.77
N ALA A 29 -9.44 -3.84 11.04
CA ALA A 29 -8.72 -4.55 9.99
C ALA A 29 -8.37 -3.62 8.82
N GLN A 30 -9.26 -2.68 8.51
CA GLN A 30 -9.07 -1.66 7.49
C GLN A 30 -7.92 -0.70 7.84
N ASN A 31 -7.86 -0.21 9.08
CA ASN A 31 -6.77 0.63 9.55
C ASN A 31 -5.44 -0.14 9.63
N ALA A 32 -5.46 -1.40 10.08
CA ALA A 32 -4.27 -2.25 10.10
C ALA A 32 -3.75 -2.53 8.67
N PHE A 33 -4.65 -2.75 7.72
CA PHE A 33 -4.30 -2.93 6.31
C PHE A 33 -3.64 -1.69 5.72
N ILE A 34 -4.18 -0.49 5.96
CA ILE A 34 -3.54 0.76 5.50
C ILE A 34 -2.15 0.93 6.13
N LEU A 35 -2.00 0.65 7.43
CA LEU A 35 -0.71 0.73 8.11
C LEU A 35 0.31 -0.19 7.43
N VAL A 36 -0.01 -1.46 7.25
CA VAL A 36 0.87 -2.43 6.58
C VAL A 36 1.16 -2.00 5.14
N ALA A 37 0.15 -1.58 4.38
CA ALA A 37 0.33 -1.09 3.02
C ALA A 37 1.29 0.11 2.98
N SER A 38 1.19 1.03 3.94
CA SER A 38 2.09 2.17 4.05
C SER A 38 3.53 1.74 4.29
N TYR A 39 3.75 0.82 5.25
CA TYR A 39 5.09 0.27 5.50
C TYR A 39 5.66 -0.50 4.31
N VAL A 40 4.83 -1.24 3.57
CA VAL A 40 5.26 -1.94 2.36
C VAL A 40 5.64 -0.95 1.26
N PHE A 41 4.84 0.09 1.03
CA PHE A 41 5.14 1.10 0.01
C PHE A 41 6.45 1.84 0.31
N TYR A 42 6.65 2.25 1.58
CA TYR A 42 7.88 2.91 2.01
C TYR A 42 9.09 1.95 2.05
N GLY A 43 8.90 0.71 2.52
CA GLY A 43 9.96 -0.29 2.63
C GLY A 43 10.41 -0.88 1.29
N TRP A 44 9.52 -0.91 0.30
CA TRP A 44 9.85 -1.31 -1.07
C TRP A 44 10.76 -0.28 -1.76
N TRP A 45 10.55 1.00 -1.47
CA TRP A 45 11.35 2.07 -2.06
C TRP A 45 12.79 2.08 -1.57
N ASP A 46 13.03 1.71 -0.31
CA ASP A 46 14.33 1.88 0.33
C ASP A 46 14.72 0.73 1.27
N TRP A 47 14.93 -0.47 0.71
CA TRP A 47 15.63 -1.54 1.45
C TRP A 47 17.16 -1.42 1.34
N ARG A 48 17.68 -0.43 0.58
CA ARG A 48 19.10 -0.40 0.15
C ARG A 48 19.86 0.89 0.43
N PHE A 49 19.30 1.90 1.10
CA PHE A 49 20.06 3.01 1.66
C PHE A 49 20.29 2.83 3.17
N SER A 50 20.98 1.75 3.53
CA SER A 50 21.90 1.71 4.69
C SER A 50 23.33 1.63 4.18
#